data_AF-A0A1Q3HW61-F1
#
_entry.id   AF-A0A1Q3HW61-F1
#
_cell.length_a   1.000
_cell.length_b   1.000
_cell.length_c   1.000
_cell.angle_alpha   90.00
_cell.angle_beta   90.00
_cell.angle_gamma   90.00
#
_symmetry.space_group_name_H-M   'P 1'
#
loop_
_entity.id
_entity.type
_entity.pdbx_description
1 polymer ?
#
loop_
_entity_poly.entity_id
_entity_poly.type
_entity_poly.pdbx_seq_one_letter_code
_entity_poly.pdbx_strand_id
1 'polypeptide(L)'
;MFAKACRLLLVVVCLLAPGVLHASPPGLPTTVLLAMVPDTVRIKMLAALARGDIAGAISLWQLQTNRNTVPAALQAMQSAYNAVNRTMGPCKQVARDISNGFKAFGGSPQYVRFKPPGKVPYLAWEMRAGDPKSTIQISDMGTHYAVMMKDKVYDAFTGPEGMVLSEYLKRLVAHDGVPLWEVVSLL
;
A
#
# COMPACT_ATOMS: atom_id res chain seq x y z
N MET A 1 65.83 19.32 35.22
CA MET A 1 65.57 17.88 35.45
C MET A 1 64.79 17.36 34.25
N PHE A 2 65.37 16.41 33.51
CA PHE A 2 64.82 15.80 32.29
C PHE A 2 64.03 14.52 32.61
N ALA A 3 62.85 14.32 32.00
CA ALA A 3 62.28 13.02 31.65
C ALA A 3 61.11 13.25 30.66
N LYS A 4 61.33 13.10 29.35
CA LYS A 4 61.09 11.88 28.53
C LYS A 4 59.65 11.36 28.61
N ALA A 5 58.79 11.84 27.71
CA ALA A 5 57.61 11.11 27.26
C ALA A 5 57.97 10.36 25.97
N CYS A 6 57.76 9.05 25.96
CA CYS A 6 58.20 8.11 24.94
C CYS A 6 57.00 7.23 24.54
N ARG A 7 56.76 7.11 23.22
CA ARG A 7 55.95 6.08 22.52
C ARG A 7 54.42 6.20 22.72
N LEU A 8 53.56 5.95 21.74
CA LEU A 8 53.64 4.97 20.65
C LEU A 8 52.71 5.43 19.49
N LEU A 9 53.21 5.45 18.26
CA LEU A 9 52.44 5.73 17.04
C LEU A 9 51.88 4.40 16.51
N LEU A 10 50.55 4.25 16.45
CA LEU A 10 49.88 3.09 15.88
C LEU A 10 49.59 3.37 14.39
N VAL A 11 50.32 2.72 13.47
CA VAL A 11 50.05 2.80 12.03
C VAL A 11 49.24 1.56 11.63
N VAL A 12 47.95 1.74 11.38
CA VAL A 12 47.08 0.71 10.79
C VAL A 12 47.20 0.80 9.28
N VAL A 13 47.84 -0.19 8.66
CA VAL A 13 47.89 -0.34 7.20
C VAL A 13 46.66 -1.13 6.75
N CYS A 14 45.65 -0.43 6.24
CA CYS A 14 44.53 -1.05 5.53
C CYS A 14 44.95 -1.36 4.07
N LEU A 15 45.18 -2.63 3.77
CA LEU A 15 45.29 -3.15 2.41
C LEU A 15 43.89 -3.11 1.76
N LEU A 16 43.63 -2.09 0.94
CA LEU A 16 42.44 -2.01 0.10
C LEU A 16 42.69 -2.74 -1.22
N ALA A 17 42.07 -3.91 -1.38
CA ALA A 17 41.90 -4.53 -2.69
C ALA A 17 40.84 -3.73 -3.49
N PRO A 18 41.10 -3.32 -4.75
CA PRO A 18 40.10 -2.67 -5.57
C PRO A 18 39.04 -3.69 -6.02
N GLY A 19 37.90 -3.71 -5.33
CA GLY A 19 36.70 -4.38 -5.79
C GLY A 19 36.17 -3.68 -7.04
N VAL A 20 36.29 -4.34 -8.18
CA VAL A 20 35.68 -3.88 -9.44
C VAL A 20 34.17 -4.03 -9.32
N LEU A 21 33.47 -2.93 -9.05
CA LEU A 21 32.00 -2.86 -9.08
C LEU A 21 31.55 -3.02 -10.54
N HIS A 22 31.11 -4.23 -10.90
CA HIS A 22 30.31 -4.45 -12.11
C HIS A 22 28.94 -3.80 -11.91
N ALA A 23 28.78 -2.58 -12.41
CA ALA A 23 27.48 -1.95 -12.53
C ALA A 23 26.64 -2.75 -13.54
N SER A 24 25.60 -3.42 -13.06
CA SER A 24 24.60 -4.03 -13.95
C SER A 24 23.94 -2.94 -14.79
N PRO A 25 23.70 -3.15 -16.09
CA PRO A 25 23.05 -2.16 -16.93
C PRO A 25 21.68 -1.79 -16.36
N PRO A 26 21.25 -0.51 -16.47
CA PRO A 26 19.94 -0.09 -15.98
C PRO A 26 18.86 -0.87 -16.72
N GLY A 27 18.08 -1.66 -15.99
CA GLY A 27 16.93 -2.34 -16.55
C GLY A 27 15.88 -1.34 -17.04
N LEU A 28 15.13 -1.70 -18.09
CA LEU A 28 13.99 -0.91 -18.57
C LEU A 28 13.06 -0.47 -17.42
N PRO A 29 12.56 0.78 -17.43
CA PRO A 29 11.61 1.26 -16.44
C PRO A 29 10.29 0.47 -16.49
N THR A 30 9.67 0.28 -15.33
CA THR A 30 8.46 -0.55 -15.14
C THR A 30 7.29 -0.14 -16.05
N THR A 31 7.17 1.14 -16.39
CA THR A 31 6.14 1.66 -17.31
C THR A 31 6.30 1.15 -18.74
N VAL A 32 7.54 1.03 -19.22
CA VAL A 32 7.84 0.47 -20.55
C VAL A 32 7.56 -1.04 -20.56
N LEU A 33 7.92 -1.74 -19.48
CA LEU A 33 7.63 -3.17 -19.33
C LEU A 33 6.13 -3.45 -19.27
N LEU A 34 5.37 -2.59 -18.59
CA LEU A 34 3.90 -2.64 -18.53
C LEU A 34 3.28 -2.48 -19.92
N ALA A 35 3.85 -1.64 -20.77
CA ALA A 35 3.40 -1.50 -22.17
C ALA A 35 3.68 -2.77 -23.01
N MET A 36 4.67 -3.58 -22.63
CA MET A 36 4.98 -4.86 -23.29
C MET A 36 4.12 -6.03 -22.82
N VAL A 37 3.34 -5.87 -21.75
CA VAL A 37 2.42 -6.90 -21.27
C VAL A 37 1.17 -6.92 -22.16
N PRO A 38 0.85 -8.05 -22.83
CA PRO A 38 -0.35 -8.19 -23.64
C PRO A 38 -1.62 -7.93 -22.83
N ASP A 39 -2.64 -7.35 -23.45
CA ASP A 39 -3.90 -7.00 -22.77
C ASP A 39 -4.56 -8.19 -22.09
N THR A 40 -4.48 -9.37 -22.70
CA THR A 40 -5.01 -10.62 -22.12
C THR A 40 -4.36 -10.97 -20.77
N VAL A 41 -3.05 -10.72 -20.63
CA VAL A 41 -2.33 -10.94 -19.38
C VAL A 41 -2.65 -9.84 -18.39
N ARG A 42 -2.71 -8.58 -18.84
CA ARG A 42 -3.09 -7.44 -18.00
C ARG A 42 -4.48 -7.61 -17.38
N ILE A 43 -5.45 -8.09 -18.15
CA ILE A 43 -6.80 -8.41 -17.67
C ILE A 43 -6.76 -9.52 -16.62
N LYS A 44 -5.97 -10.59 -16.83
CA LYS A 44 -5.80 -11.67 -15.84
C LYS A 44 -5.17 -11.15 -14.54
N MET A 45 -4.18 -10.27 -14.64
CA MET A 45 -3.56 -9.64 -13.48
C MET A 45 -4.57 -8.76 -12.73
N LEU A 46 -5.31 -7.90 -13.44
CA LEU A 46 -6.34 -7.06 -12.83
C LEU A 46 -7.42 -7.92 -12.15
N ALA A 47 -7.83 -9.02 -12.78
CA ALA A 47 -8.78 -9.96 -12.20
C ALA A 47 -8.23 -10.65 -10.94
N ALA A 48 -6.94 -10.98 -10.90
CA ALA A 48 -6.27 -11.51 -9.71
C ALA A 48 -6.29 -10.47 -8.57
N LEU A 49 -5.90 -9.23 -8.85
CA LEU A 49 -5.94 -8.13 -7.88
C LEU A 49 -7.35 -7.86 -7.35
N ALA A 50 -8.38 -7.89 -8.21
CA ALA A 50 -9.76 -7.67 -7.80
C ALA A 50 -10.26 -8.73 -6.80
N ARG A 51 -9.68 -9.94 -6.82
CA ARG A 51 -9.94 -11.03 -5.86
C ARG A 51 -8.97 -11.06 -4.68
N GLY A 52 -8.07 -10.08 -4.56
CA GLY A 52 -7.05 -10.04 -3.52
C GLY A 52 -5.82 -10.92 -3.74
N ASP A 53 -5.72 -11.56 -4.90
CA ASP A 53 -4.59 -12.42 -5.27
C ASP A 53 -3.42 -11.59 -5.84
N ILE A 54 -2.78 -10.82 -4.95
CA ILE A 54 -1.60 -10.00 -5.31
C ILE A 54 -0.44 -10.89 -5.74
N ALA A 55 -0.25 -12.05 -5.08
CA ALA A 55 0.80 -13.00 -5.42
C ALA A 55 0.62 -13.55 -6.85
N GLY A 56 -0.59 -13.95 -7.23
CA GLY A 56 -0.90 -14.40 -8.59
C GLY A 56 -0.68 -13.31 -9.64
N ALA A 57 -1.03 -12.06 -9.33
CA ALA A 57 -0.69 -10.93 -10.21
C ALA A 57 0.83 -10.78 -10.39
N ILE A 58 1.61 -10.89 -9.30
CA ILE A 58 3.08 -10.86 -9.36
C ILE A 58 3.63 -12.02 -10.20
N SER A 59 3.14 -13.25 -10.02
CA SER A 59 3.58 -14.41 -10.80
C SER A 59 3.30 -14.25 -12.29
N LEU A 60 2.12 -13.72 -12.66
CA LEU A 60 1.79 -13.42 -14.05
C LEU A 60 2.73 -12.36 -14.66
N TRP A 61 3.09 -11.32 -13.89
CA TRP A 61 4.07 -10.32 -14.31
C TRP A 61 5.44 -10.94 -14.59
N GLN A 62 5.94 -11.72 -13.63
CA GLN A 62 7.28 -12.31 -13.69
C GLN A 62 7.40 -13.26 -14.88
N LEU A 63 6.36 -14.09 -15.10
CA LEU A 63 6.27 -14.98 -16.25
C LEU A 63 6.26 -14.21 -17.58
N GLN A 64 5.44 -13.16 -17.69
CA GLN A 64 5.29 -12.41 -18.93
C GLN A 64 6.54 -11.58 -19.28
N THR A 65 7.24 -11.06 -18.28
CA THR A 65 8.41 -10.20 -18.47
C THR A 65 9.74 -10.96 -18.41
N ASN A 66 9.71 -12.24 -18.06
CA ASN A 66 10.89 -13.06 -17.76
C ASN A 66 11.82 -12.38 -16.73
N ARG A 67 11.23 -11.81 -15.67
CA ARG A 67 11.96 -11.13 -14.59
C ARG A 67 11.50 -11.63 -13.24
N ASN A 68 12.43 -11.74 -12.30
CA ASN A 68 12.13 -12.10 -10.91
C ASN A 68 11.81 -10.87 -10.03
N THR A 69 11.76 -9.67 -10.61
CA THR A 69 11.46 -8.42 -9.90
C THR A 69 9.96 -8.19 -9.76
N VAL A 70 9.53 -7.69 -8.60
CA VAL A 70 8.14 -7.27 -8.35
C VAL A 70 7.95 -5.81 -8.83
N PRO A 71 6.87 -5.49 -9.56
CA PRO A 71 6.53 -4.10 -9.89
C PRO A 71 6.35 -3.27 -8.62
N ALA A 72 6.96 -2.08 -8.56
CA ALA A 72 6.86 -1.19 -7.41
C ALA A 72 5.41 -0.90 -6.99
N ALA A 73 4.49 -0.76 -7.96
CA ALA A 73 3.06 -0.57 -7.69
C ALA A 73 2.41 -1.77 -6.97
N LEU A 74 2.79 -3.01 -7.32
CA LEU A 74 2.30 -4.21 -6.64
C LEU A 74 2.92 -4.37 -5.25
N GLN A 75 4.20 -4.02 -5.10
CA GLN A 75 4.86 -4.05 -3.79
C GLN A 75 4.26 -3.02 -2.83
N ALA A 76 4.00 -1.80 -3.31
CA ALA A 76 3.35 -0.76 -2.54
C ALA A 76 1.91 -1.17 -2.16
N MET A 77 1.13 -1.67 -3.12
CA MET A 77 -0.21 -2.20 -2.86
C MET A 77 -0.21 -3.33 -1.83
N GLN A 78 0.73 -4.29 -1.91
CA GLN A 78 0.87 -5.34 -0.91
C GLN A 78 1.15 -4.77 0.48
N SER A 79 2.06 -3.79 0.55
CA SER A 79 2.46 -3.15 1.80
C SER A 79 1.32 -2.32 2.41
N ALA A 80 0.43 -1.77 1.59
CA ALA A 80 -0.74 -1.02 2.03
C ALA A 80 -1.67 -1.85 2.95
N TYR A 81 -1.74 -3.17 2.74
CA TYR A 81 -2.58 -4.08 3.53
C TYR A 81 -1.92 -4.61 4.81
N ASN A 82 -0.68 -4.21 5.11
CA ASN A 82 0.00 -4.62 6.34
C ASN A 82 -0.76 -4.15 7.59
N ALA A 83 -0.73 -4.97 8.65
CA ALA A 83 -1.45 -4.67 9.90
C ALA A 83 -1.02 -3.34 10.55
N VAL A 84 0.22 -2.89 10.31
CA VAL A 84 0.73 -1.60 10.81
C VAL A 84 -0.03 -0.40 10.25
N ASN A 85 -0.70 -0.55 9.10
CA ASN A 85 -1.50 0.50 8.47
C ASN A 85 -2.95 0.55 9.00
N ARG A 86 -3.34 -0.40 9.86
CA ARG A 86 -4.68 -0.48 10.47
C ARG A 86 -4.76 0.43 11.68
N THR A 87 -4.45 1.70 11.47
CA THR A 87 -4.39 2.73 12.50
C THR A 87 -4.75 4.09 11.91
N MET A 88 -4.87 5.08 12.78
CA MET A 88 -5.11 6.48 12.42
C MET A 88 -3.90 7.08 11.68
N GLY A 89 -4.15 7.81 10.59
CA GLY A 89 -3.14 8.59 9.84
C GLY A 89 -2.83 8.06 8.43
N PRO A 90 -2.41 6.80 8.25
CA PRO A 90 -1.94 6.29 6.95
C PRO A 90 -2.98 6.24 5.82
N CYS A 91 -4.28 6.39 6.10
CA CYS A 91 -5.37 6.12 5.15
C CYS A 91 -5.20 6.77 3.77
N LYS A 92 -4.71 8.02 3.69
CA LYS A 92 -4.43 8.67 2.40
C LYS A 92 -3.36 7.95 1.58
N GLN A 93 -2.26 7.57 2.23
CA GLN A 93 -1.15 6.88 1.57
C GLN A 93 -1.55 5.46 1.17
N VAL A 94 -2.22 4.74 2.07
CA VAL A 94 -2.80 3.41 1.81
C VAL A 94 -3.72 3.45 0.58
N ALA A 95 -4.65 4.41 0.53
CA ALA A 95 -5.55 4.54 -0.60
C ALA A 95 -4.80 4.86 -1.91
N ARG A 96 -3.76 5.71 -1.87
CA ARG A 96 -2.91 5.96 -3.06
C ARG A 96 -2.21 4.70 -3.55
N ASP A 97 -1.61 3.93 -2.66
CA ASP A 97 -0.85 2.72 -3.03
C ASP A 97 -1.76 1.64 -3.61
N ILE A 98 -2.95 1.44 -3.03
CA ILE A 98 -3.98 0.55 -3.57
C ILE A 98 -4.46 1.02 -4.96
N SER A 99 -4.77 2.30 -5.09
CA SER A 99 -5.24 2.89 -6.36
C SER A 99 -4.18 2.76 -7.47
N ASN A 100 -2.92 3.03 -7.16
CA ASN A 100 -1.81 2.88 -8.08
C ASN A 100 -1.59 1.43 -8.51
N GLY A 101 -1.74 0.47 -7.58
CA GLY A 101 -1.72 -0.95 -7.87
C GLY A 101 -2.76 -1.33 -8.93
N PHE A 102 -4.02 -0.92 -8.76
CA PHE A 102 -5.07 -1.19 -9.75
C PHE A 102 -4.84 -0.47 -11.09
N LYS A 103 -4.48 0.82 -11.06
CA LYS A 103 -4.24 1.63 -12.26
C LYS A 103 -3.11 1.09 -13.13
N ALA A 104 -2.05 0.56 -12.51
CA ALA A 104 -0.93 -0.04 -13.23
C ALA A 104 -1.38 -1.15 -14.19
N PHE A 105 -2.47 -1.86 -13.88
CA PHE A 105 -3.00 -2.95 -14.71
C PHE A 105 -4.33 -2.62 -15.37
N GLY A 106 -4.60 -1.32 -15.62
CA GLY A 106 -5.77 -0.87 -16.37
C GLY A 106 -7.07 -0.83 -15.57
N GLY A 107 -7.00 -0.95 -14.24
CA GLY A 107 -8.16 -0.72 -13.37
C GLY A 107 -8.58 0.75 -13.36
N SER A 108 -9.85 1.00 -13.05
CA SER A 108 -10.41 2.34 -12.87
C SER A 108 -10.88 2.56 -11.43
N PRO A 109 -9.97 2.54 -10.44
CA PRO A 109 -10.33 2.76 -9.05
C PRO A 109 -10.78 4.20 -8.81
N GLN A 110 -11.75 4.37 -7.93
CA GLN A 110 -12.23 5.65 -7.43
C GLN A 110 -11.73 5.87 -6.01
N TYR A 111 -11.31 7.08 -5.66
CA TYR A 111 -11.08 7.41 -4.26
C TYR A 111 -12.43 7.70 -3.61
N VAL A 112 -12.61 7.18 -2.41
CA VAL A 112 -13.80 7.46 -1.59
C VAL A 112 -13.38 8.09 -0.28
N ARG A 113 -14.15 9.08 0.14
CA ARG A 113 -13.98 9.80 1.39
C ARG A 113 -15.18 9.52 2.29
N PHE A 114 -14.91 9.08 3.51
CA PHE A 114 -15.89 8.88 4.56
C PHE A 114 -15.79 9.97 5.61
N LYS A 115 -16.94 10.44 6.11
CA LYS A 115 -17.06 11.47 7.14
C LYS A 115 -18.18 11.14 8.13
N PRO A 116 -18.09 11.57 9.40
CA PRO A 116 -19.21 11.49 10.31
C PRO A 116 -20.34 12.43 9.82
N PRO A 117 -21.61 12.07 10.06
CA PRO A 117 -22.75 12.92 9.67
C PRO A 117 -22.92 14.16 10.56
N GLY A 118 -22.29 14.18 11.76
CA GLY A 118 -22.44 15.23 12.75
C GLY A 118 -21.18 16.06 12.96
N LYS A 119 -21.16 16.81 14.08
CA LYS A 119 -20.06 17.72 14.44
C LYS A 119 -18.90 17.01 15.13
N VAL A 120 -19.11 15.80 15.64
CA VAL A 120 -18.07 15.03 16.31
C VAL A 120 -17.18 14.37 15.24
N PRO A 121 -15.89 14.73 15.14
CA PRO A 121 -14.98 14.23 14.10
C PRO A 121 -14.47 12.80 14.44
N TYR A 122 -15.38 11.90 14.76
CA TYR A 122 -15.08 10.54 15.18
C TYR A 122 -15.48 9.53 14.12
N LEU A 123 -14.49 8.77 13.66
CA LEU A 123 -14.69 7.56 12.89
C LEU A 123 -13.89 6.43 13.52
N ALA A 124 -14.55 5.29 13.70
CA ALA A 124 -13.95 4.07 14.18
C ALA A 124 -14.30 2.90 13.27
N TRP A 125 -13.50 1.85 13.36
CA TRP A 125 -13.70 0.61 12.63
C TRP A 125 -13.87 -0.53 13.59
N GLU A 126 -14.92 -1.31 13.40
CA GLU A 126 -15.17 -2.54 14.14
C GLU A 126 -14.21 -3.64 13.70
N MET A 127 -13.26 -4.05 14.55
CA MET A 127 -12.23 -5.03 14.16
C MET A 127 -12.78 -6.46 13.99
N ARG A 128 -13.84 -6.81 14.72
CA ARG A 128 -14.58 -8.08 14.61
C ARG A 128 -16.02 -7.77 14.21
N ALA A 129 -16.43 -8.26 13.04
CA ALA A 129 -17.78 -8.05 12.51
C ALA A 129 -18.87 -8.45 13.53
N GLY A 130 -19.82 -7.56 13.80
CA GLY A 130 -20.89 -7.70 14.78
C GLY A 130 -20.50 -7.45 16.24
N ASP A 131 -19.27 -6.98 16.53
CA ASP A 131 -18.81 -6.71 17.90
C ASP A 131 -18.41 -5.23 18.10
N PRO A 132 -19.35 -4.37 18.55
CA PRO A 132 -19.10 -2.95 18.79
C PRO A 132 -18.01 -2.66 19.84
N LYS A 133 -17.64 -3.64 20.68
CA LYS A 133 -16.56 -3.47 21.66
C LYS A 133 -15.18 -3.63 21.04
N SER A 134 -15.10 -4.11 19.79
CA SER A 134 -13.86 -4.29 19.05
C SER A 134 -13.48 -3.07 18.21
N THR A 135 -14.13 -1.92 18.41
CA THR A 135 -13.87 -0.73 17.60
C THR A 135 -12.54 -0.08 17.93
N ILE A 136 -11.78 0.31 16.90
CA ILE A 136 -10.62 1.18 17.03
C ILE A 136 -10.85 2.48 16.27
N GLN A 137 -10.33 3.60 16.78
CA GLN A 137 -10.42 4.87 16.06
C GLN A 137 -9.53 4.85 14.82
N ILE A 138 -10.05 5.29 13.67
CA ILE A 138 -9.35 5.22 12.38
C ILE A 138 -9.13 6.59 11.74
N SER A 139 -9.61 7.66 12.38
CA SER A 139 -9.46 9.03 11.90
C SER A 139 -9.20 10.02 13.02
N ASP A 140 -8.28 10.95 12.77
CA ASP A 140 -7.91 12.09 13.63
C ASP A 140 -8.87 13.27 13.46
N MET A 141 -9.37 13.50 12.24
CA MET A 141 -10.18 14.66 11.86
C MET A 141 -11.56 14.25 11.31
N GLY A 142 -12.05 13.06 11.63
CA GLY A 142 -13.32 12.54 11.12
C GLY A 142 -13.32 12.38 9.60
N THR A 143 -12.16 12.19 8.97
CA THR A 143 -12.06 11.83 7.55
C THR A 143 -11.26 10.55 7.38
N HIS A 144 -11.82 9.59 6.65
CA HIS A 144 -11.15 8.36 6.28
C HIS A 144 -11.21 8.18 4.76
N TYR A 145 -10.13 7.68 4.17
CA TYR A 145 -10.00 7.52 2.73
C TYR A 145 -9.73 6.06 2.39
N ALA A 146 -10.44 5.57 1.38
CA ALA A 146 -10.25 4.24 0.83
C ALA A 146 -10.36 4.28 -0.70
N VAL A 147 -10.21 3.11 -1.33
CA VAL A 147 -10.38 2.95 -2.77
C VAL A 147 -11.62 2.11 -3.06
N MET A 148 -12.43 2.53 -4.01
CA MET A 148 -13.56 1.76 -4.51
C MET A 148 -13.28 1.25 -5.91
N MET A 149 -13.57 -0.03 -6.16
CA MET A 149 -13.64 -0.60 -7.51
C MET A 149 -14.95 -1.37 -7.62
N LYS A 150 -15.80 -0.95 -8.57
CA LYS A 150 -17.19 -1.45 -8.68
C LYS A 150 -17.93 -1.24 -7.35
N ASP A 151 -18.37 -2.31 -6.71
CA ASP A 151 -19.11 -2.34 -5.45
C ASP A 151 -18.23 -2.61 -4.22
N LYS A 152 -16.93 -2.82 -4.41
CA LYS A 152 -15.99 -3.15 -3.33
C LYS A 152 -15.13 -1.97 -2.92
N VAL A 153 -14.99 -1.80 -1.61
CA VAL A 153 -14.05 -0.91 -0.93
C VAL A 153 -12.79 -1.70 -0.56
N TYR A 154 -11.64 -1.15 -0.91
CA TYR A 154 -10.31 -1.65 -0.61
C TYR A 154 -9.63 -0.68 0.33
N ASP A 155 -9.27 -1.20 1.50
CA ASP A 155 -8.66 -0.47 2.60
C ASP A 155 -7.73 -1.42 3.40
N ALA A 156 -6.83 -0.88 4.22
CA ALA A 156 -5.99 -1.67 5.12
C ALA A 156 -6.81 -2.59 6.05
N PHE A 157 -8.02 -2.17 6.43
CA PHE A 157 -8.95 -2.92 7.29
C PHE A 157 -9.72 -4.02 6.57
N THR A 158 -9.96 -3.89 5.27
CA THR A 158 -10.65 -4.91 4.46
C THR A 158 -9.71 -5.99 3.95
N GLY A 159 -8.40 -5.71 3.94
CA GLY A 159 -7.41 -6.56 3.29
C GLY A 159 -7.55 -6.54 1.76
N PRO A 160 -6.75 -7.37 1.07
CA PRO A 160 -6.61 -7.31 -0.38
C PRO A 160 -7.87 -7.77 -1.14
N GLU A 161 -8.74 -8.57 -0.52
CA GLU A 161 -9.99 -9.02 -1.14
C GLU A 161 -11.05 -7.91 -1.27
N GLY A 162 -10.85 -6.81 -0.53
CA GLY A 162 -11.83 -5.74 -0.38
C GLY A 162 -13.10 -6.20 0.35
N MET A 163 -14.05 -5.29 0.47
CA MET A 163 -15.34 -5.52 1.12
C MET A 163 -16.45 -4.81 0.36
N VAL A 164 -17.60 -5.45 0.20
CA VAL A 164 -18.77 -4.78 -0.41
C VAL A 164 -19.12 -3.53 0.39
N LEU A 165 -19.43 -2.43 -0.29
CA LEU A 165 -19.68 -1.12 0.35
C LEU A 165 -20.72 -1.19 1.47
N SER A 166 -21.81 -1.94 1.29
CA SER A 166 -22.83 -2.10 2.32
C SER A 166 -22.30 -2.74 3.61
N GLU A 167 -21.44 -3.75 3.49
CA GLU A 167 -20.78 -4.39 4.64
C GLU A 167 -19.71 -3.48 5.25
N TYR A 168 -19.02 -2.71 4.41
CA TYR A 168 -18.04 -1.72 4.86
C TYR A 168 -18.71 -0.66 5.75
N LEU A 169 -19.84 -0.11 5.31
CA LEU A 169 -20.61 0.89 6.06
C LEU A 169 -21.19 0.35 7.37
N LYS A 170 -21.49 -0.95 7.47
CA LYS A 170 -21.91 -1.56 8.75
C LYS A 170 -20.78 -1.62 9.77
N ARG A 171 -19.53 -1.75 9.33
CA ARG A 171 -18.34 -1.83 10.20
C ARG A 171 -17.75 -0.47 10.53
N LEU A 172 -18.07 0.54 9.73
CA LEU A 172 -17.64 1.91 9.96
C LEU A 172 -18.59 2.59 10.96
N VAL A 173 -18.04 2.98 12.11
CA VAL A 173 -18.77 3.56 13.22
C VAL A 173 -18.50 5.07 13.27
N ALA A 174 -19.58 5.86 13.36
CA ALA A 174 -19.51 7.28 13.70
C ALA A 174 -20.34 7.53 14.96
N HIS A 175 -20.08 8.66 15.63
CA HIS A 175 -20.84 9.03 16.83
C HIS A 175 -22.33 9.29 16.53
N ASP A 176 -22.61 10.03 15.46
CA ASP A 176 -23.93 10.60 15.17
C ASP A 176 -24.72 9.83 14.08
N GLY A 177 -24.59 8.51 14.00
CA GLY A 177 -25.30 7.67 13.04
C GLY A 177 -24.43 7.11 11.92
N VAL A 178 -25.00 6.92 10.73
CA VAL A 178 -24.29 6.28 9.60
C VAL A 178 -23.28 7.27 8.97
N PRO A 179 -22.02 6.87 8.78
CA PRO A 179 -21.03 7.68 8.07
C PRO A 179 -21.51 8.08 6.67
N LEU A 180 -21.30 9.35 6.33
CA LEU A 180 -21.49 9.88 4.99
C LEU A 180 -20.29 9.47 4.12
N TRP A 181 -20.52 9.24 2.84
CA TRP A 181 -19.46 8.93 1.89
C TRP A 181 -19.68 9.61 0.54
N GLU A 182 -18.58 9.90 -0.14
CA GLU A 182 -18.60 10.51 -1.47
C GLU A 182 -17.38 10.04 -2.28
N VAL A 183 -17.55 9.95 -3.59
CA VAL A 183 -16.42 9.76 -4.51
C VAL A 183 -15.68 11.09 -4.64
N VAL A 184 -14.36 11.07 -4.50
CA VAL A 184 -13.51 12.26 -4.58
C VAL A 184 -12.44 12.11 -5.67
N SER A 185 -12.03 13.25 -6.22
CA SER A 185 -10.94 13.32 -7.19
C SER A 185 -9.60 13.52 -6.47
N LEU A 186 -8.67 12.58 -6.62
CA LEU A 186 -7.27 12.64 -6.15
C LEU A 186 -7.09 12.84 -4.62
N LEU A 187 -5.98 12.34 -4.06
CA LEU A 187 -5.66 12.36 -2.61
C LEU A 187 -4.32 13.00 -2.29
#